data_AF-A0A967H2P7-F1
#
_entry.id   AF-A0A967H2P7-F1
#
_cell.length_a   1.000
_cell.length_b   1.000
_cell.length_c   1.000
_cell.angle_alpha   90.00
_cell.angle_beta   90.00
_cell.angle_gamma   90.00
#
_symmetry.space_group_name_H-M   'P 1'
#
loop_
_entity.id
_entity.type
_entity.pdbx_description
1 polymer ?
#
loop_
_entity_poly.entity_id
_entity_poly.type
_entity_poly.pdbx_seq_one_letter_code
_entity_poly.pdbx_strand_id
1 'polypeptide(L)'
;MTSTKNPPKNPQPVTSELQMFDRWNTEAVSALINRKTSRGRKPAFLFLGQREANLLRYHLGTAFGPESVRTLKNLYYMGLEVVELDTETYFRTAGLKRVQGLEEALNRRPNHHDLEASSFWRFAIL
;
A
#
# COMPACT_ATOMS: atom_id res chain seq x y z
N MET A 1 -16.17 40.02 -12.37
CA MET A 1 -15.13 39.03 -12.06
C MET A 1 -15.26 38.64 -10.60
N THR A 2 -15.90 37.53 -10.29
CA THR A 2 -16.02 37.00 -8.92
C THR A 2 -15.64 35.53 -8.96
N SER A 3 -14.36 35.25 -8.72
CA SER A 3 -13.85 33.89 -8.59
C SER A 3 -14.11 33.43 -7.16
N THR A 4 -15.14 32.62 -6.97
CA THR A 4 -15.42 31.88 -5.74
C THR A 4 -14.32 30.85 -5.53
N LYS A 5 -13.36 31.14 -4.65
CA LYS A 5 -12.42 30.14 -4.12
C LYS A 5 -13.22 29.09 -3.34
N ASN A 6 -13.36 27.89 -3.91
CA ASN A 6 -13.84 26.72 -3.18
C ASN A 6 -12.98 26.51 -1.92
N PRO A 7 -13.58 26.20 -0.76
CA PRO A 7 -12.82 25.94 0.46
C PRO A 7 -11.89 24.73 0.27
N PRO A 8 -10.72 24.69 0.92
CA PRO A 8 -9.83 23.54 0.87
C PRO A 8 -10.58 22.32 1.39
N LYS A 9 -10.80 21.34 0.50
CA LYS A 9 -11.45 20.07 0.80
C LYS A 9 -10.62 19.38 1.89
N ASN A 10 -11.15 19.33 3.11
CA ASN A 10 -10.50 18.72 4.28
C ASN A 10 -10.04 17.30 3.90
N PRO A 11 -8.75 16.93 4.06
CA PRO A 11 -8.26 15.63 3.61
C PRO A 11 -8.97 14.53 4.39
N GLN A 12 -9.78 13.72 3.70
CA GLN A 12 -10.40 12.56 4.33
C GLN A 12 -9.32 11.52 4.64
N PRO A 13 -9.36 10.88 5.83
CA PRO A 13 -8.39 9.88 6.23
C PRO A 13 -8.38 8.70 5.24
N VAL A 14 -7.19 8.29 4.80
CA VAL A 14 -7.02 7.19 3.85
C VAL A 14 -7.24 5.88 4.58
N THR A 15 -8.32 5.19 4.25
CA THR A 15 -8.67 3.93 4.91
C THR A 15 -7.76 2.79 4.45
N SER A 16 -7.18 2.06 5.42
CA SER A 16 -6.49 0.80 5.16
C SER A 16 -7.40 -0.22 4.48
N GLU A 17 -6.84 -1.01 3.56
CA GLU A 17 -7.60 -2.05 2.83
C GLU A 17 -7.77 -3.33 3.65
N LEU A 18 -6.87 -3.54 4.62
CA LEU A 18 -6.93 -4.60 5.60
C LEU A 18 -6.51 -4.02 6.96
N GLN A 19 -7.07 -4.58 8.04
CA GLN A 19 -6.54 -4.38 9.38
C GLN A 19 -5.82 -5.66 9.80
N MET A 20 -4.60 -5.50 10.31
CA MET A 20 -3.86 -6.58 10.94
C MET A 20 -3.85 -6.34 12.44
N PHE A 21 -4.16 -7.37 13.22
CA PHE A 21 -4.23 -7.27 14.67
C PHE A 21 -2.96 -7.85 15.29
N ASP A 22 -2.94 -9.18 15.48
CA ASP A 22 -1.91 -9.82 16.31
C ASP A 22 -0.93 -10.68 15.51
N ARG A 23 -1.34 -11.12 14.32
CA ARG A 23 -0.53 -11.96 13.45
C ARG A 23 -0.69 -11.58 11.99
N TRP A 24 0.35 -11.82 11.21
CA TRP A 24 0.28 -11.72 9.77
C TRP A 24 -0.70 -12.76 9.22
N ASN A 25 -1.71 -12.31 8.47
CA ASN A 25 -2.70 -13.20 7.86
C ASN A 25 -2.43 -13.35 6.36
N THR A 26 -1.60 -14.32 6.01
CA THR A 26 -1.24 -14.70 4.64
C THR A 26 -2.47 -14.94 3.75
N GLU A 27 -3.51 -15.58 4.27
CA GLU A 27 -4.74 -15.88 3.52
C GLU A 27 -5.51 -14.60 3.17
N ALA A 28 -5.64 -13.67 4.11
CA ALA A 28 -6.30 -12.39 3.88
C ALA A 28 -5.56 -11.55 2.83
N VAL A 29 -4.22 -11.55 2.88
CA VAL A 29 -3.39 -10.86 1.86
C VAL A 29 -3.59 -11.50 0.49
N SER A 30 -3.53 -12.83 0.40
CA SER A 30 -3.76 -13.56 -0.84
C SER A 30 -5.16 -13.30 -1.40
N ALA A 31 -6.20 -13.35 -0.56
CA ALA A 31 -7.57 -13.06 -0.96
C ALA A 31 -7.73 -11.63 -1.50
N LEU A 32 -7.08 -10.64 -0.88
CA LEU A 32 -7.07 -9.26 -1.38
C LEU A 32 -6.40 -9.16 -2.76
N ILE A 33 -5.24 -9.77 -2.92
CA ILE A 33 -4.50 -9.78 -4.20
C ILE A 33 -5.35 -10.44 -5.28
N ASN A 34 -5.89 -11.64 -5.01
CA ASN A 34 -6.72 -12.40 -5.95
C ASN A 34 -8.00 -11.64 -6.32
N ARG A 35 -8.67 -11.01 -5.35
CA ARG A 35 -9.86 -10.17 -5.60
C ARG A 35 -9.56 -8.98 -6.51
N LYS A 36 -8.37 -8.39 -6.38
CA LYS A 36 -7.95 -7.29 -7.27
C LYS A 36 -7.59 -7.83 -8.65
N THR A 37 -6.81 -8.90 -8.72
CA THR A 37 -6.41 -9.54 -9.98
C THR A 37 -7.60 -10.03 -10.80
N SER A 38 -8.60 -10.64 -10.18
CA SER A 38 -9.83 -11.07 -10.88
C SER A 38 -10.65 -9.91 -11.45
N ARG A 39 -10.42 -8.67 -10.98
CA ARG A 39 -11.01 -7.44 -11.50
C ARG A 39 -10.11 -6.73 -12.53
N GLY A 40 -9.12 -7.44 -13.09
CA GLY A 40 -8.17 -6.90 -14.06
C GLY A 40 -7.11 -5.97 -13.47
N ARG A 41 -7.01 -5.88 -12.14
CA ARG A 41 -6.02 -5.03 -11.46
C ARG A 41 -4.72 -5.80 -11.30
N LYS A 42 -3.56 -5.18 -11.53
CA LYS A 42 -2.26 -5.83 -11.33
C LYS A 42 -1.50 -5.16 -10.18
N PRO A 43 -1.63 -5.66 -8.94
CA PRO A 43 -0.82 -5.20 -7.82
C PRO A 43 0.67 -5.47 -8.08
N ALA A 44 1.52 -4.56 -7.64
CA ALA A 44 2.97 -4.60 -7.72
C ALA A 44 3.64 -4.10 -6.45
N PHE A 45 2.93 -3.31 -5.63
CA PHE A 45 3.42 -2.75 -4.37
C PHE A 45 2.50 -3.12 -3.21
N LEU A 46 3.11 -3.36 -2.06
CA LEU A 46 2.48 -3.59 -0.77
C LEU A 46 2.98 -2.52 0.22
N PHE A 47 2.13 -1.55 0.53
CA PHE A 47 2.42 -0.49 1.50
C PHE A 47 1.98 -0.90 2.89
N LEU A 48 2.88 -0.80 3.84
CA LEU A 48 2.68 -1.20 5.23
C LEU A 48 3.02 -0.04 6.18
N GLY A 49 2.22 0.14 7.23
CA GLY A 49 2.62 0.92 8.40
C GLY A 49 3.60 0.13 9.25
N GLN A 50 4.14 0.78 10.29
CA GLN A 50 5.14 0.18 11.17
C GLN A 50 4.61 -1.10 11.86
N ARG A 51 3.35 -1.11 12.29
CA ARG A 51 2.72 -2.29 12.90
C ARG A 51 2.67 -3.46 11.93
N GLU A 52 2.11 -3.25 10.74
CA GLU A 52 1.98 -4.31 9.73
C GLU A 52 3.35 -4.78 9.22
N ALA A 53 4.32 -3.87 9.07
CA ALA A 53 5.69 -4.20 8.71
C ALA A 53 6.34 -5.12 9.76
N ASN A 54 6.16 -4.85 11.05
CA ASN A 54 6.67 -5.69 12.12
C ASN A 54 6.00 -7.07 12.15
N LEU A 55 4.69 -7.13 11.89
CA LEU A 55 3.99 -8.42 11.76
C LEU A 55 4.53 -9.23 10.59
N LEU A 56 4.83 -8.60 9.45
CA LEU A 56 5.45 -9.26 8.30
C LEU A 56 6.86 -9.76 8.64
N ARG A 57 7.70 -8.93 9.28
CA ARG A 57 9.04 -9.34 9.74
C ARG A 57 8.97 -10.56 10.65
N TYR A 58 8.10 -10.53 11.66
CA TYR A 58 7.91 -11.64 12.58
C TYR A 58 7.46 -12.90 11.83
N HIS A 59 6.48 -12.78 10.94
CA HIS A 59 6.00 -13.90 10.13
C HIS A 59 7.11 -14.52 9.28
N LEU A 60 7.90 -13.72 8.58
CA LEU A 60 9.04 -14.22 7.82
C LEU A 60 10.11 -14.81 8.73
N GLY A 61 10.35 -14.20 9.90
CA GLY A 61 11.28 -14.69 10.90
C GLY A 61 10.89 -16.05 11.48
N THR A 62 9.59 -16.36 11.60
CA THR A 62 9.17 -17.71 12.00
C THR A 62 9.53 -18.79 10.97
N ALA A 63 9.58 -18.44 9.68
CA ALA A 63 9.90 -19.38 8.62
C ALA A 63 11.42 -19.50 8.37
N PHE A 64 12.16 -18.40 8.48
CA PHE A 64 13.57 -18.33 8.08
C PHE A 64 14.56 -18.13 9.23
N GLY A 65 14.07 -17.89 10.44
CA GLY A 65 14.87 -17.52 11.62
C GLY A 65 14.61 -16.08 12.10
N PRO A 66 14.62 -15.81 13.42
CA PRO A 66 14.23 -14.49 13.96
C PRO A 66 15.08 -13.31 13.44
N GLU A 67 16.35 -13.57 13.16
CA GLU A 67 17.32 -12.57 12.69
C GLU A 67 17.39 -12.45 11.16
N SER A 68 16.57 -13.23 10.45
CA SER A 68 16.70 -13.41 9.01
C SER A 68 16.12 -12.25 8.20
N VAL A 69 15.26 -11.41 8.81
CA VAL A 69 14.65 -10.25 8.15
C VAL A 69 14.88 -8.98 8.99
N ARG A 70 16.05 -8.37 8.81
CA ARG A 70 16.41 -7.09 9.44
C ARG A 70 15.77 -5.88 8.76
N THR A 71 15.49 -5.99 7.46
CA THR A 71 14.89 -4.92 6.66
C THR A 71 13.91 -5.49 5.65
N LEU A 72 12.85 -4.73 5.36
CA LEU A 72 11.90 -5.03 4.29
C LEU A 72 12.29 -4.31 2.98
N LYS A 73 13.39 -3.56 2.97
CA LYS A 73 13.88 -2.87 1.78
C LYS A 73 14.23 -3.88 0.70
N ASN A 74 13.72 -3.65 -0.52
CA ASN A 74 13.88 -4.54 -1.68
C ASN A 74 13.30 -5.95 -1.46
N LEU A 75 12.41 -6.13 -0.48
CA LEU A 75 11.71 -7.39 -0.26
C LEU A 75 10.50 -7.49 -1.18
N TYR A 76 10.32 -8.66 -1.80
CA TYR A 76 9.09 -9.02 -2.50
C TYR A 76 8.29 -10.03 -1.67
N TYR A 77 7.04 -9.70 -1.35
CA TYR A 77 6.10 -10.57 -0.67
C TYR A 77 4.92 -10.88 -1.59
N MET A 78 4.69 -12.16 -1.90
CA MET A 78 3.66 -12.61 -2.85
C MET A 78 3.73 -11.93 -4.23
N GLY A 79 4.93 -11.58 -4.68
CA GLY A 79 5.15 -10.88 -5.94
C GLY A 79 4.90 -9.37 -5.90
N LEU A 80 4.67 -8.80 -4.71
CA LEU A 80 4.55 -7.35 -4.51
C LEU A 80 5.80 -6.83 -3.78
N GLU A 81 6.36 -5.74 -4.27
CA GLU A 81 7.44 -5.02 -3.58
C GLU A 81 6.91 -4.38 -2.30
N VAL A 82 7.60 -4.59 -1.19
CA VAL A 82 7.19 -4.08 0.12
C VAL A 82 7.75 -2.68 0.34
N VAL A 83 6.84 -1.75 0.69
CA VAL A 83 7.15 -0.36 1.00
C VAL A 83 6.68 -0.05 2.42
N GLU A 84 7.61 0.25 3.30
CA GLU A 84 7.32 0.67 4.67
C GLU A 84 7.07 2.18 4.71
N LEU A 85 5.98 2.58 5.36
CA LEU A 85 5.57 3.96 5.54
C LEU A 85 5.77 4.38 7.00
N ASP A 86 6.13 5.65 7.20
CA ASP A 86 6.23 6.25 8.52
C ASP A 86 4.84 6.62 9.08
N THR A 87 4.03 5.59 9.32
CA THR A 87 2.70 5.66 9.92
C THR A 87 2.49 4.43 10.80
N GLU A 88 1.74 4.56 11.88
CA GLU A 88 1.59 3.49 12.88
C GLU A 88 0.91 2.24 12.30
N THR A 89 -0.26 2.42 11.69
CA THR A 89 -1.02 1.35 11.04
C THR A 89 -1.40 1.74 9.63
N TYR A 90 -1.08 0.89 8.66
CA TYR A 90 -1.49 1.04 7.28
C TYR A 90 -1.33 -0.27 6.52
N PHE A 91 -2.29 -0.58 5.66
CA PHE A 91 -2.16 -1.71 4.74
C PHE A 91 -2.80 -1.36 3.40
N ARG A 92 -2.03 -1.47 2.31
CA ARG A 92 -2.55 -1.21 0.97
C ARG A 92 -1.77 -1.90 -0.14
N THR A 93 -2.44 -2.29 -1.22
CA THR A 93 -1.78 -2.70 -2.47
C THR A 93 -2.02 -1.75 -3.65
N ALA A 94 -0.98 -1.51 -4.46
CA ALA A 94 -1.03 -0.66 -5.66
C ALA A 94 -0.28 -1.29 -6.85
N GLY A 95 -0.46 -0.78 -8.08
CA GLY A 95 0.18 -1.30 -9.31
C GLY A 95 1.26 -0.40 -9.93
N LEU A 96 1.91 -0.87 -11.02
CA LEU A 96 3.09 -0.27 -11.67
C LEU A 96 2.92 1.10 -12.33
N LYS A 97 1.71 1.51 -12.76
CA LYS A 97 1.48 2.82 -13.42
C LYS A 97 1.75 4.05 -12.52
N ARG A 98 2.32 3.85 -11.33
CA ARG A 98 2.57 4.86 -10.30
C ARG A 98 4.05 5.12 -9.96
N VAL A 99 4.99 4.26 -10.34
CA VAL A 99 6.35 4.32 -9.74
C VAL A 99 7.09 5.61 -10.10
N GLN A 100 6.87 6.15 -11.30
CA GLN A 100 7.55 7.38 -11.73
C GLN A 100 7.19 8.62 -10.89
N GLY A 101 6.07 8.61 -10.17
CA GLY A 101 5.70 9.66 -9.20
C GLY A 101 5.80 9.23 -7.73
N LEU A 102 6.09 7.95 -7.48
CA LEU A 102 6.13 7.39 -6.13
C LEU A 102 7.46 7.68 -5.44
N GLU A 103 8.60 7.71 -6.15
CA GLU A 103 9.89 8.13 -5.57
C GLU A 103 9.84 9.59 -5.04
N GLU A 104 9.20 10.50 -5.78
CA GLU A 104 8.95 11.88 -5.31
C GLU A 104 7.90 11.94 -4.18
N ALA A 105 6.93 11.02 -4.16
CA ALA A 105 5.90 10.96 -3.12
C ALA A 105 6.35 10.25 -1.84
N LEU A 106 7.34 9.34 -1.89
CA LEU A 106 7.88 8.61 -0.74
C LEU A 106 8.83 9.48 0.11
N ASN A 107 9.41 10.53 -0.50
CA ASN A 107 10.20 11.55 0.20
C ASN A 107 9.34 12.70 0.78
N ARG A 108 8.01 12.61 0.67
CA ARG A 108 7.06 13.59 1.25
C ARG A 108 5.89 12.87 1.91
N ARG A 109 5.11 13.54 2.77
CA ARG A 109 3.84 12.98 3.23
C ARG A 109 2.90 12.81 2.02
N PRO A 110 2.29 11.62 1.79
CA PRO A 110 1.40 11.40 0.66
C PRO A 110 0.24 12.40 0.67
N ASN A 111 -0.04 13.05 -0.48
CA ASN A 111 -1.14 14.01 -0.60
C ASN A 111 -2.35 13.42 -1.36
N HIS A 112 -3.47 14.13 -1.35
CA HIS A 112 -4.74 13.67 -1.92
C HIS A 112 -4.70 13.37 -3.44
N HIS A 113 -3.87 14.05 -4.23
CA HIS A 113 -3.70 13.72 -5.65
C HIS A 113 -2.97 12.38 -5.84
N ASP A 114 -2.01 12.09 -4.96
CA ASP A 114 -1.33 10.79 -4.87
C ASP A 114 -2.25 9.69 -4.32
N LEU A 115 -3.50 10.00 -3.99
CA LEU A 115 -4.49 9.07 -3.43
C LEU A 115 -5.74 8.95 -4.32
N GLU A 116 -6.26 10.01 -4.93
CA GLU A 116 -7.30 9.88 -5.98
C GLU A 116 -6.76 9.19 -7.24
N ALA A 117 -5.48 9.37 -7.55
CA ALA A 117 -4.80 8.63 -8.61
C ALA A 117 -4.75 7.11 -8.35
N SER A 118 -5.09 6.63 -7.15
CA SER A 118 -5.06 5.20 -6.79
C SER A 118 -6.34 4.48 -7.23
N SER A 119 -7.36 5.27 -7.58
CA SER A 119 -8.67 4.82 -8.04
C SER A 119 -8.75 4.73 -9.57
N PHE A 120 -7.77 5.24 -10.32
CA PHE A 120 -7.75 5.09 -11.77
C PHE A 120 -7.19 3.73 -12.20
N TRP A 121 -7.96 2.69 -11.92
CA TRP A 121 -8.12 1.63 -12.92
C TRP A 121 -8.95 2.24 -14.04
N ARG A 122 -8.31 3.04 -14.89
CA ARG A 122 -8.90 3.42 -16.18
C ARG A 122 -9.00 2.09 -16.93
N PHE A 123 -10.17 1.46 -16.81
CA PHE A 123 -10.60 0.51 -17.81
C PHE A 123 -10.51 1.24 -19.15
N ALA A 124 -9.69 0.74 -20.06
CA ALA A 124 -10.09 0.79 -21.45
C ALA A 124 -11.24 -0.23 -21.54
N ILE A 125 -12.47 0.25 -21.32
CA ILE A 125 -13.65 -0.43 -21.85
C ILE A 125 -13.66 -0.03 -23.33
N LEU A 126 -13.44 -1.02 -24.20
CA LEU A 126 -14.00 -1.02 -25.56
C LEU A 126 -15.51 -1.22 -25.44
#